data_AF-A0A2N2NTP7-F1
#
_entry.id   AF-A0A2N2NTP7-F1
#
_cell.length_a   1.000
_cell.length_b   1.000
_cell.length_c   1.000
_cell.angle_alpha   90.00
_cell.angle_beta   90.00
_cell.angle_gamma   90.00
#
_symmetry.space_group_name_H-M   'P 1'
#
loop_
_entity.id
_entity.type
_entity.pdbx_description
1 polymer ?
#
loop_
_entity_poly.entity_id
_entity_poly.type
_entity_poly.pdbx_seq_one_letter_code
_entity_poly.pdbx_strand_id
1 'polypeptide(L)'
;MIAGFFHFIWKIAWNTIIILVCASLIFIGYKANQSMTVTGALDGITYVEFIQDRLDAAQTVKPSQCGWGMMLSLAALGPIYSVVYTDVAIHPDGFLDKVTAPDPDIPSGVAEAKWYDVPGIWWDVVERLSWTMLGKQSSFGCQFRPVANNE
;
A
#
# COMPACT_ATOMS: atom_id res chain seq x y z
N MET A 1 -9.80 -17.61 41.47
CA MET A 1 -10.67 -17.81 40.28
C MET A 1 -10.64 -16.62 39.31
N ILE A 2 -10.53 -15.38 39.79
CA ILE A 2 -10.52 -14.16 38.95
C ILE A 2 -9.25 -14.03 38.08
N ALA A 3 -8.06 -14.32 38.61
CA ALA A 3 -6.80 -14.23 37.86
C ALA A 3 -6.70 -15.19 36.67
N GLY A 4 -7.26 -16.41 36.79
CA GLY A 4 -7.30 -17.39 35.69
C GLY A 4 -8.21 -16.96 34.55
N PHE A 5 -9.33 -16.29 34.87
CA PHE A 5 -10.25 -15.74 33.87
C PHE A 5 -9.63 -14.56 33.10
N PHE A 6 -8.95 -13.64 33.80
CA PHE A 6 -8.22 -12.55 33.16
C PHE A 6 -7.08 -13.04 32.26
N HIS A 7 -6.32 -14.05 32.71
CA HIS A 7 -5.27 -14.66 31.88
C HIS A 7 -5.84 -15.35 30.64
N PHE A 8 -7.00 -15.99 30.77
CA PHE A 8 -7.70 -16.61 29.63
C PHE A 8 -8.19 -15.57 28.62
N ILE A 9 -8.82 -14.48 29.08
CA ILE A 9 -9.24 -13.36 28.22
C ILE A 9 -8.03 -12.73 27.53
N TRP A 10 -6.96 -12.47 28.27
CA TRP A 10 -5.72 -11.91 27.71
C TRP A 10 -5.13 -12.80 26.62
N LYS A 11 -5.08 -14.12 26.87
CA LYS A 11 -4.58 -15.10 25.90
C LYS A 11 -5.46 -15.16 24.65
N ILE A 12 -6.79 -15.06 24.80
CA ILE A 12 -7.70 -14.98 23.67
C ILE A 12 -7.45 -13.71 22.87
N ALA A 13 -7.43 -12.54 23.52
CA ALA A 13 -7.20 -11.27 22.84
C ALA A 13 -5.87 -11.29 22.07
N TRP A 14 -4.80 -11.78 22.71
CA TRP A 14 -3.48 -11.90 22.09
C TRP A 14 -3.48 -12.84 20.89
N ASN A 15 -4.07 -14.03 21.02
CA ASN A 15 -4.17 -14.99 19.91
C ASN A 15 -5.00 -14.42 18.75
N THR A 16 -6.10 -13.72 19.02
CA THR A 16 -6.92 -13.07 18.00
C THR A 16 -6.11 -12.01 17.25
N ILE A 17 -5.32 -11.18 17.94
CA ILE A 17 -4.43 -10.19 17.31
C ILE A 17 -3.40 -10.88 16.41
N ILE A 18 -2.77 -11.96 16.90
CA ILE A 18 -1.80 -12.72 16.09
C ILE A 18 -2.45 -13.28 14.83
N ILE A 19 -3.63 -13.89 14.95
CA ILE A 19 -4.35 -14.47 13.80
C ILE A 19 -4.67 -13.38 12.77
N LEU A 20 -5.14 -12.21 13.23
CA LEU A 20 -5.42 -11.08 12.33
C LEU A 20 -4.16 -10.61 11.60
N VAL A 21 -3.04 -10.44 12.31
CA VAL A 21 -1.75 -10.05 11.69
C VAL A 21 -1.29 -11.10 10.67
N CYS A 22 -1.33 -12.39 11.02
CA CYS A 22 -0.96 -13.47 10.11
C CYS A 22 -1.87 -13.52 8.87
N ALA A 23 -3.18 -13.37 9.04
CA ALA A 23 -4.13 -13.34 7.93
C ALA A 23 -3.86 -12.16 6.99
N SER A 24 -3.60 -10.97 7.53
CA SER A 24 -3.23 -9.80 6.74
C SER A 24 -1.92 -10.00 5.97
N LEU A 25 -0.89 -10.58 6.59
CA LEU A 25 0.37 -10.89 5.91
C LEU A 25 0.20 -11.91 4.79
N ILE A 26 -0.63 -12.94 5.00
CA ILE A 26 -0.95 -13.93 3.96
C ILE A 26 -1.70 -13.26 2.81
N PHE A 27 -2.68 -12.39 3.11
CA PHE A 27 -3.42 -11.65 2.09
C PHE A 27 -2.49 -10.76 1.26
N ILE A 28 -1.63 -9.98 1.91
CA ILE A 28 -0.62 -9.14 1.26
C ILE A 28 0.30 -9.99 0.40
N GLY A 29 0.83 -11.11 0.93
CA GLY A 29 1.71 -11.99 0.16
C GLY A 29 1.03 -12.61 -1.06
N TYR A 30 -0.22 -13.05 -0.91
CA TYR A 30 -1.03 -13.57 -2.00
C TYR A 30 -1.26 -12.53 -3.10
N LYS A 31 -1.69 -11.32 -2.72
CA LYS A 31 -1.95 -10.22 -3.66
C LYS A 31 -0.67 -9.67 -4.28
N ALA A 32 0.42 -9.58 -3.52
CA ALA A 32 1.71 -9.08 -4.00
C ALA A 32 2.34 -9.97 -5.09
N ASN A 33 2.02 -11.26 -5.08
CA ASN A 33 2.46 -12.24 -6.07
C ASN A 33 1.52 -12.31 -7.29
N GLN A 34 0.43 -11.55 -7.32
CA GLN A 34 -0.38 -11.38 -8.51
C GLN A 34 0.20 -10.27 -9.39
N SER A 35 -0.12 -10.31 -10.69
CA SER A 35 0.19 -9.23 -11.60
C SER A 35 -0.53 -7.96 -11.15
N MET A 36 0.19 -6.84 -11.14
CA MET A 36 -0.40 -5.54 -10.80
C MET A 36 -1.51 -5.17 -11.79
N THR A 37 -2.55 -4.50 -11.29
CA THR A 37 -3.71 -4.08 -12.11
C THR A 37 -3.65 -2.61 -12.53
N VAL A 38 -2.54 -1.92 -12.26
CA VAL A 38 -2.39 -0.48 -12.49
C VAL A 38 -2.16 -0.15 -13.97
N THR A 39 -2.94 0.80 -14.50
CA THR A 39 -2.81 1.31 -15.86
C THR A 39 -1.44 1.95 -16.09
N GLY A 40 -0.65 1.36 -17.00
CA GLY A 40 0.69 1.84 -17.36
C GLY A 40 1.84 1.07 -16.69
N ALA A 41 1.54 0.14 -15.78
CA ALA A 41 2.51 -0.86 -15.34
C ALA A 41 2.82 -1.84 -16.48
N LEU A 42 4.01 -2.44 -16.44
CA LEU A 42 4.43 -3.42 -17.43
C LEU A 42 3.58 -4.69 -17.32
N ASP A 43 3.04 -5.19 -18.44
CA ASP A 43 2.13 -6.33 -18.43
C ASP A 43 2.77 -7.56 -17.75
N GLY A 44 2.09 -8.08 -16.73
CA GLY A 44 2.48 -9.28 -16.01
C GLY A 44 3.48 -9.08 -14.87
N ILE A 45 3.99 -7.87 -14.63
CA ILE A 45 4.87 -7.61 -13.48
C ILE A 45 4.10 -7.75 -12.17
N THR A 46 4.65 -8.50 -11.22
CA THR A 46 4.10 -8.61 -9.87
C THR A 46 4.48 -7.41 -9.02
N TYR A 47 3.71 -7.13 -7.97
CA TYR A 47 4.04 -6.04 -7.04
C TYR A 47 5.40 -6.26 -6.38
N VAL A 48 5.78 -7.50 -6.09
CA VAL A 48 7.09 -7.83 -5.51
C VAL A 48 8.22 -7.48 -6.47
N GLU A 49 8.11 -7.89 -7.73
CA GLU A 49 9.11 -7.59 -8.76
C GLU A 49 9.22 -6.09 -9.00
N PHE A 50 8.08 -5.38 -9.02
CA PHE A 50 8.05 -3.93 -9.11
C PHE A 50 8.83 -3.28 -7.95
N ILE A 51 8.52 -3.61 -6.70
CA ILE A 51 9.22 -3.03 -5.54
C ILE A 51 10.71 -3.38 -5.53
N GLN A 52 11.08 -4.60 -5.91
CA GLN A 52 12.48 -5.00 -6.04
C GLN A 52 13.21 -4.17 -7.10
N ASP A 53 12.62 -4.00 -8.28
CA ASP A 53 13.16 -3.16 -9.33
C ASP A 53 13.32 -1.70 -8.89
N ARG A 54 12.34 -1.16 -8.14
CA ARG A 54 12.43 0.20 -7.58
C ARG A 54 13.51 0.34 -6.51
N LEU A 55 13.69 -0.67 -5.66
CA LEU A 55 14.76 -0.70 -4.65
C LEU A 55 16.14 -0.79 -5.30
N ASP A 56 16.30 -1.58 -6.35
CA ASP A 56 17.52 -1.65 -7.14
C ASP A 56 17.81 -0.32 -7.86
N ALA A 57 16.80 0.23 -8.55
CA ALA A 57 16.90 1.54 -9.17
C ALA A 57 17.31 2.62 -8.15
N ALA A 58 16.77 2.59 -6.93
CA ALA A 58 17.16 3.52 -5.87
C ALA A 58 18.61 3.35 -5.38
N GLN A 59 19.17 2.15 -5.41
CA GLN A 59 20.58 1.92 -5.08
C GLN A 59 21.52 2.45 -6.17
N THR A 60 21.09 2.44 -7.43
CA THR A 60 21.89 2.97 -8.55
C THR A 60 21.88 4.51 -8.64
N VAL A 61 20.86 5.15 -8.07
CA VAL A 61 20.78 6.62 -8.00
C VAL A 61 21.65 7.13 -6.85
N LYS A 62 22.43 8.20 -7.09
CA LYS A 62 23.28 8.78 -6.05
C LYS A 62 22.43 9.18 -4.84
N PRO A 63 22.81 8.79 -3.60
CA PRO A 63 22.03 9.07 -2.38
C PRO A 63 21.90 10.57 -2.07
N SER A 64 22.66 11.44 -2.74
CA SER A 64 22.52 12.90 -2.65
C SER A 64 21.42 13.50 -3.53
N GLN A 65 20.94 12.78 -4.55
CA GLN A 65 19.83 13.22 -5.41
C GLN A 65 18.51 12.55 -5.02
N CYS A 66 18.59 11.31 -4.54
CA CYS A 66 17.47 10.60 -3.94
C CYS A 66 17.90 10.12 -2.56
N GLY A 67 17.70 10.96 -1.55
CA GLY A 67 18.02 10.58 -0.18
C GLY A 67 17.29 9.30 0.20
N TRP A 68 18.01 8.34 0.78
CA TRP A 68 17.41 7.16 1.42
C TRP A 68 16.23 7.54 2.33
N GLY A 69 16.28 8.72 2.95
CA GLY A 69 15.19 9.28 3.75
C GLY A 69 13.88 9.53 2.98
N MET A 70 13.93 9.89 1.69
CA MET A 70 12.73 10.11 0.88
C MET A 70 12.03 8.78 0.56
N MET A 71 12.79 7.75 0.17
CA MET A 71 12.26 6.40 -0.04
C MET A 71 11.71 5.79 1.25
N LEU A 72 12.40 5.97 2.37
CA LEU A 72 11.95 5.45 3.66
C LEU A 72 10.71 6.21 4.16
N SER A 73 10.62 7.53 3.93
CA SER A 73 9.40 8.29 4.20
C SER A 73 8.24 7.84 3.32
N LEU A 74 8.48 7.52 2.05
CA LEU A 74 7.44 7.01 1.15
C LEU A 74 6.99 5.60 1.55
N ALA A 75 7.91 4.74 1.99
CA ALA A 75 7.57 3.41 2.53
C ALA A 75 6.80 3.49 3.86
N ALA A 76 7.07 4.50 4.70
CA ALA A 76 6.36 4.72 5.95
C ALA A 76 5.00 5.37 5.74
N LEU A 77 4.90 6.31 4.80
CA LEU A 77 3.69 7.06 4.51
C LEU A 77 2.73 6.30 3.59
N GLY A 78 3.23 5.46 2.67
CA GLY A 78 2.42 4.67 1.73
C GLY A 78 1.30 3.88 2.42
N PRO A 79 1.58 3.11 3.49
CA PRO A 79 0.55 2.42 4.26
C PRO A 79 -0.47 3.37 4.89
N ILE A 80 -0.05 4.55 5.36
CA ILE A 80 -0.95 5.53 5.99
C ILE A 80 -1.86 6.18 4.95
N TYR A 81 -1.30 6.65 3.84
CA TYR A 81 -2.07 7.22 2.73
C TYR A 81 -3.02 6.20 2.12
N SER A 82 -2.61 4.93 2.00
CA SER A 82 -3.49 3.89 1.48
C SER A 82 -4.76 3.68 2.32
N VAL A 83 -4.64 3.77 3.65
CA VAL A 83 -5.79 3.68 4.55
C VAL A 83 -6.68 4.92 4.42
N VAL A 84 -6.08 6.11 4.41
CA VAL A 84 -6.83 7.37 4.27
C VAL A 84 -7.58 7.43 2.95
N TYR A 85 -6.94 7.07 1.83
CA TYR A 85 -7.56 7.11 0.50
C TYR A 85 -8.65 6.04 0.35
N THR A 86 -8.46 4.87 0.98
CA THR A 86 -9.52 3.86 1.04
C THR A 86 -10.73 4.38 1.83
N ASP A 87 -10.52 5.03 2.99
CA ASP A 87 -11.61 5.57 3.79
C ASP A 87 -12.37 6.69 3.07
N VAL A 88 -11.65 7.61 2.43
CA VAL A 88 -12.25 8.68 1.62
C VAL A 88 -13.09 8.10 0.47
N ALA A 89 -12.60 7.03 -0.16
CA ALA A 89 -13.30 6.41 -1.28
C ALA A 89 -14.59 5.67 -0.88
N ILE A 90 -14.60 5.00 0.28
CA ILE A 90 -15.79 4.27 0.78
C ILE A 90 -16.79 5.17 1.50
N HIS A 91 -16.32 6.30 2.06
CA HIS A 91 -17.14 7.29 2.77
C HIS A 91 -17.08 8.67 2.07
N PRO A 92 -17.69 8.81 0.86
CA PRO A 92 -17.84 10.12 0.24
C PRO A 92 -18.63 11.04 1.18
N ASP A 93 -18.25 12.32 1.28
CA ASP A 93 -18.79 13.32 2.23
C ASP A 93 -18.37 13.18 3.72
N GLY A 94 -17.52 12.20 4.04
CA GLY A 94 -16.92 12.01 5.37
C GLY A 94 -16.02 13.17 5.82
N PHE A 95 -15.55 13.11 7.08
CA PHE A 95 -14.61 14.13 7.58
C PHE A 95 -13.30 14.11 6.80
N LEU A 96 -12.77 12.92 6.50
CA LEU A 96 -11.53 12.77 5.75
C LEU A 96 -11.66 13.26 4.31
N ASP A 97 -12.78 13.02 3.64
CA ASP A 97 -13.04 13.54 2.29
C ASP A 97 -13.00 15.08 2.25
N LYS A 98 -13.61 15.74 3.24
CA LYS A 98 -13.64 17.20 3.35
C LYS A 98 -12.29 17.86 3.60
N VAL A 99 -11.35 17.15 4.22
CA VAL A 99 -10.01 17.68 4.54
C VAL A 99 -8.93 17.16 3.60
N THR A 100 -9.25 16.19 2.74
CA THR A 100 -8.30 15.63 1.77
C THR A 100 -8.45 16.37 0.44
N ALA A 101 -7.32 16.78 -0.14
CA ALA A 101 -7.35 17.37 -1.47
C ALA A 101 -7.77 16.31 -2.51
N PRO A 102 -8.53 16.69 -3.56
CA PRO A 102 -8.88 15.75 -4.63
C PRO A 102 -7.60 15.21 -5.28
N ASP A 103 -7.40 13.90 -5.23
CA ASP A 103 -6.25 13.20 -5.80
C ASP A 103 -6.71 12.13 -6.80
N PRO A 104 -6.13 12.05 -8.01
CA PRO A 104 -6.48 11.03 -9.00
C PRO A 104 -6.20 9.58 -8.55
N ASP A 105 -5.40 9.38 -7.50
CA ASP A 105 -5.12 8.06 -6.94
C ASP A 105 -6.23 7.56 -5.98
N ILE A 106 -7.21 8.40 -5.63
CA ILE A 106 -8.39 8.01 -4.85
C ILE A 106 -9.38 7.28 -5.77
N PRO A 107 -9.74 6.02 -5.49
CA PRO A 107 -10.66 5.26 -6.33
C PRO A 107 -12.06 5.86 -6.27
N SER A 108 -12.72 5.95 -7.43
CA SER A 108 -14.09 6.46 -7.55
C SER A 108 -15.08 5.33 -7.82
N GLY A 109 -16.35 5.52 -7.42
CA GLY A 109 -17.41 4.53 -7.64
C GLY A 109 -17.43 3.36 -6.65
N VAL A 110 -16.68 3.45 -5.55
CA VAL A 110 -16.64 2.45 -4.46
C VAL A 110 -17.30 2.93 -3.17
N ALA A 111 -18.18 3.93 -3.29
CA ALA A 111 -18.95 4.47 -2.18
C ALA A 111 -19.78 3.37 -1.48
N GLU A 112 -19.80 3.38 -0.15
CA GLU A 112 -20.53 2.41 0.68
C GLU A 112 -20.12 0.95 0.43
N ALA A 113 -18.86 0.72 0.04
CA ALA A 113 -18.33 -0.62 -0.16
C ALA A 113 -18.53 -1.50 1.09
N LYS A 114 -18.86 -2.77 0.85
CA LYS A 114 -19.08 -3.72 1.95
C LYS A 114 -17.75 -4.08 2.58
N TRP A 115 -17.77 -4.42 3.88
CA TRP A 115 -16.56 -4.69 4.66
C TRP A 115 -15.61 -5.74 4.04
N TYR A 116 -16.14 -6.70 3.28
CA TYR A 116 -15.36 -7.74 2.62
C TYR A 116 -14.72 -7.31 1.29
N ASP A 117 -15.20 -6.22 0.68
CA ASP A 117 -14.61 -5.63 -0.53
C ASP A 117 -13.48 -4.65 -0.18
N VAL A 118 -13.48 -4.11 1.04
CA VAL A 118 -12.49 -3.14 1.56
C VAL A 118 -11.04 -3.61 1.40
N PRO A 119 -10.65 -4.86 1.73
CA PRO A 119 -9.26 -5.31 1.55
C PRO A 119 -8.80 -5.28 0.10
N GLY A 120 -9.71 -5.54 -0.86
CA GLY A 120 -9.43 -5.45 -2.28
C GLY A 120 -9.24 -4.02 -2.76
N ILE A 121 -10.13 -3.11 -2.33
CA ILE A 121 -10.04 -1.68 -2.64
C ILE A 121 -8.74 -1.10 -2.06
N TRP A 122 -8.43 -1.43 -0.81
CA TRP A 122 -7.18 -1.02 -0.17
C TRP A 122 -5.95 -1.48 -0.95
N TRP A 123 -5.96 -2.72 -1.44
CA TRP A 123 -4.85 -3.21 -2.26
C TRP A 123 -4.70 -2.46 -3.58
N ASP A 124 -5.79 -2.12 -4.28
CA ASP A 124 -5.75 -1.30 -5.50
C ASP A 124 -5.13 0.09 -5.23
N VAL A 125 -5.50 0.71 -4.11
CA VAL A 125 -4.92 1.98 -3.66
C VAL A 125 -3.42 1.84 -3.39
N VAL A 126 -2.99 0.77 -2.73
CA VAL A 126 -1.56 0.49 -2.47
C VAL A 126 -0.79 0.37 -3.78
N GLU A 127 -1.27 -0.41 -4.75
CA GLU A 127 -0.61 -0.57 -6.04
C GLU A 127 -0.52 0.76 -6.79
N ARG A 128 -1.64 1.51 -6.85
CA ARG A 128 -1.73 2.78 -7.57
C ARG A 128 -0.82 3.86 -6.96
N LEU A 129 -0.86 4.04 -5.65
CA LEU A 129 0.03 4.98 -4.94
C LEU A 129 1.49 4.61 -5.14
N SER A 130 1.83 3.32 -5.01
CA SER A 130 3.20 2.85 -5.23
C SER A 130 3.66 3.11 -6.66
N TRP A 131 2.78 2.90 -7.63
CA TRP A 131 3.04 3.22 -9.03
C TRP A 131 3.24 4.72 -9.25
N THR A 132 2.35 5.57 -8.75
CA THR A 132 2.46 7.03 -8.91
C THR A 132 3.74 7.56 -8.25
N MET A 133 4.13 7.03 -7.10
CA MET A 133 5.31 7.48 -6.35
C MET A 133 6.63 6.96 -6.91
N LEU A 134 6.67 5.71 -7.39
CA LEU A 134 7.93 5.01 -7.72
C LEU A 134 8.05 4.60 -9.20
N GLY A 135 6.93 4.28 -9.84
CA GLY A 135 6.88 3.76 -11.21
C GLY A 135 6.72 4.86 -12.26
N LYS A 136 5.89 5.87 -11.98
CA LYS A 136 5.63 6.98 -12.88
C LYS A 136 6.86 7.87 -12.98
N GLN A 137 7.36 8.04 -14.19
CA GLN A 137 8.52 8.87 -14.44
C GLN A 137 8.14 10.35 -14.24
N SER A 138 8.60 10.95 -13.15
CA SER A 138 8.34 12.34 -12.83
C SER A 138 9.42 13.24 -13.45
N SER A 139 9.02 14.42 -13.95
CA SER A 139 9.98 15.43 -14.40
C SER A 139 10.69 16.13 -13.23
N PHE A 140 10.18 15.97 -12.01
CA PHE A 140 10.68 16.57 -10.77
C PHE A 140 10.88 15.49 -9.71
N GLY A 141 11.99 15.53 -8.98
CA GLY A 141 12.36 14.53 -7.98
C GLY A 141 13.40 13.51 -8.48
N CYS A 142 13.38 12.30 -7.93
CA CYS A 142 14.35 11.26 -8.27
C CYS A 142 14.05 10.63 -9.62
N GLN A 143 14.98 10.78 -10.56
CA GLN A 143 14.88 10.15 -11.86
C GLN A 143 15.31 8.68 -11.76
N PHE A 144 14.35 7.81 -11.45
CA PHE A 144 14.57 6.37 -11.56
C PHE A 144 14.71 5.95 -13.01
N ARG A 145 15.47 4.87 -13.24
CA ARG A 145 15.46 4.19 -14.53
C ARG A 145 14.03 3.67 -14.83
N PRO A 146 13.65 3.55 -16.12
CA PRO A 146 12.37 2.94 -16.50
C PRO A 146 12.20 1.56 -15.84
N VAL A 147 10.96 1.22 -15.51
CA VAL A 147 10.62 -0.13 -15.02
C VAL A 147 10.95 -1.12 -16.14
N ALA A 148 11.83 -2.06 -15.84
CA ALA A 148 12.20 -3.13 -16.74
C ALA A 148 11.85 -4.45 -16.07
N ASN A 149 11.37 -5.43 -16.84
CA ASN A 149 11.36 -6.81 -16.36
C ASN A 149 12.82 -7.24 -16.21
N ASN A 150 13.16 -7.83 -15.07
CA ASN A 150 14.47 -8.44 -14.85
C ASN A 150 14.56 -9.71 -15.72
N GLU A 151 14.91 -9.55 -16.99
CA GLU A 151 15.37 -10.64 -17.86
C GLU A 151 16.91 -10.75 -17.83
#